data_AF-A0A3D3BSG1-F1
#
_entry.id   AF-A0A3D3BSG1-F1
#
_cell.length_a   1.000
_cell.length_b   1.000
_cell.length_c   1.000
_cell.angle_alpha   90.00
_cell.angle_beta   90.00
_cell.angle_gamma   90.00
#
_symmetry.space_group_name_H-M   'P 1'
#
loop_
_entity.id
_entity.type
_entity.pdbx_description
1 polymer ?
#
loop_
_entity_poly.entity_id
_entity_poly.type
_entity_poly.pdbx_seq_one_letter_code
_entity_poly.pdbx_strand_id
1 'polypeptide(L)' 'GELTGLVASGKLIPAVGKRYSLEEVPQAIRRFEEAKHCGKIVVLVEPNRRRDDE' A
#
# COMPACT_ATOMS: atom_id res chain seq x y z
N GLY A 1 11.70 14.79 -1.19
CA GLY A 1 12.44 14.80 0.09
C GLY A 1 13.60 13.82 0.03
N GLU A 2 14.48 13.82 1.01
CA GLU A 2 15.66 12.93 1.07
C GLU A 2 15.27 11.44 0.89
N LEU A 3 14.20 10.99 1.55
CA LEU A 3 13.72 9.61 1.48
C LEU A 3 13.27 9.19 0.08
N THR A 4 12.58 10.06 -0.67
CA THR A 4 12.13 9.76 -2.03
C THR A 4 13.32 9.62 -3.00
N GLY A 5 14.40 10.38 -2.78
CA GLY A 5 15.62 10.27 -3.57
C GLY A 5 16.36 8.95 -3.33
N LEU A 6 16.36 8.44 -2.09
CA LEU A 6 16.90 7.13 -1.76
C LEU A 6 16.10 5.99 -2.39
N VAL A 7 14.77 6.11 -2.43
CA VAL A 7 13.90 5.15 -3.13
C VAL A 7 14.15 5.19 -4.64
N ALA A 8 14.17 6.37 -5.24
CA ALA A 8 14.37 6.54 -6.69
C ALA A 8 15.75 6.04 -7.15
N SER A 9 16.79 6.20 -6.33
CA SER A 9 18.14 5.69 -6.59
C SER A 9 18.31 4.21 -6.26
N GLY A 10 17.29 3.53 -5.74
CA GLY A 10 17.34 2.12 -5.36
C GLY A 10 18.11 1.81 -4.07
N LYS A 11 18.64 2.83 -3.38
CA LYS A 11 19.34 2.68 -2.10
C LYS A 11 18.40 2.31 -0.95
N LEU A 12 17.11 2.59 -1.10
CA LEU A 12 16.06 2.19 -0.16
C LEU A 12 14.93 1.50 -0.93
N ILE A 13 14.63 0.25 -0.56
CA ILE A 13 13.54 -0.52 -1.16
C ILE A 13 12.44 -0.68 -0.10
N PRO A 14 11.19 -0.26 -0.38
CA PRO A 14 10.09 -0.51 0.54
C PRO A 14 9.93 -2.00 0.80
N ALA A 15 9.94 -2.39 2.08
CA ALA A 15 9.67 -3.77 2.48
C ALA A 15 8.18 -4.09 2.32
N VAL A 16 7.73 -4.36 1.10
CA VAL A 16 6.33 -4.72 0.81
C VAL A 16 6.06 -6.14 1.29
N GLY A 17 5.08 -6.29 2.20
CA GLY A 17 4.66 -7.60 2.71
C GLY A 17 3.63 -8.26 1.81
N LYS A 18 2.35 -7.94 2.07
CA LYS A 18 1.20 -8.40 1.26
C LYS A 18 0.48 -7.21 0.66
N ARG A 19 0.03 -7.38 -0.59
CA ARG A 19 -0.88 -6.46 -1.29
C ARG A 19 -2.32 -6.93 -1.10
N TYR A 20 -3.23 -5.98 -0.91
CA TYR A 20 -4.66 -6.22 -0.70
C TYR A 20 -5.44 -5.36 -1.68
N SER A 21 -6.56 -5.88 -2.18
CA SER A 21 -7.57 -5.07 -2.86
C SER A 21 -8.30 -4.17 -1.86
N LEU A 22 -9.07 -3.20 -2.36
CA LEU A 22 -9.89 -2.32 -1.52
C LEU A 22 -10.91 -3.10 -0.68
N GLU A 23 -11.47 -4.18 -1.21
CA GLU A 23 -12.42 -5.06 -0.52
C GLU A 23 -11.78 -5.80 0.66
N GLU A 24 -10.48 -6.06 0.59
CA GLU A 24 -9.73 -6.79 1.61
C GLU A 24 -9.15 -5.88 2.72
N VAL A 25 -9.38 -4.56 2.67
CA VAL A 25 -8.87 -3.62 3.69
C VAL A 25 -9.23 -4.03 5.12
N PRO A 26 -10.46 -4.47 5.44
CA PRO A 26 -10.79 -4.93 6.80
C PRO A 26 -9.89 -6.10 7.25
N GLN A 27 -9.59 -7.04 6.35
CA GLN A 27 -8.68 -8.15 6.64
C GLN A 27 -7.25 -7.66 6.87
N ALA A 28 -6.79 -6.71 6.04
CA ALA A 28 -5.46 -6.14 6.13
C ALA A 28 -5.25 -5.44 7.49
N ILE A 29 -6.22 -4.64 7.92
CA ILE A 29 -6.22 -3.96 9.22
C ILE A 29 -6.21 -4.98 10.36
N ARG A 30 -7.05 -6.02 10.32
CA ARG A 30 -7.04 -7.06 11.34
C ARG A 30 -5.68 -7.75 11.48
N ARG A 31 -4.98 -8.04 10.36
CA ARG A 31 -3.62 -8.61 10.43
C ARG A 31 -2.59 -7.64 11.00
N PHE A 32 -2.78 -6.34 10.76
CA PHE A 32 -1.96 -5.30 11.36
C PHE A 32 -2.12 -5.29 12.89
N GLU A 33 -3.37 -5.24 13.36
CA GLU A 33 -3.74 -5.24 14.79
C GLU A 33 -3.23 -6.48 15.51
N GLU A 34 -3.35 -7.66 14.89
CA GLU A 34 -2.85 -8.91 15.45
C GLU A 34 -1.31 -9.04 15.39
N ALA A 35 -0.59 -8.00 14.92
CA ALA A 35 0.86 -8.00 14.70
C ALA A 35 1.36 -9.15 13.80
N LYS A 36 0.51 -9.65 12.90
CA LYS A 36 0.81 -10.77 11.98
C LYS A 36 1.25 -10.31 10.59
N HIS A 37 1.65 -9.05 10.44
CA HIS A 37 2.13 -8.47 9.19
C HIS A 37 3.65 -8.34 9.23
N CYS A 38 4.30 -8.57 8.09
CA CYS A 38 5.73 -8.31 7.92
C CYS A 38 5.88 -7.17 6.91
N GLY A 39 6.67 -6.14 7.24
CA GLY A 39 6.87 -4.99 6.36
C GLY A 39 5.63 -4.10 6.23
N LYS A 40 5.39 -3.57 5.04
CA LYS A 40 4.30 -2.64 4.72
C LYS A 40 3.11 -3.39 4.12
N ILE A 41 1.93 -3.05 4.63
CA ILE A 41 0.64 -3.38 3.99
C ILE A 41 0.41 -2.39 2.86
N VAL A 42 0.10 -2.90 1.67
CA VAL A 42 -0.18 -2.07 0.49
C VAL A 42 -1.59 -2.37 0.03
N VAL A 43 -2.40 -1.33 -0.15
CA VAL A 43 -3.75 -1.44 -0.70
C VAL A 43 -3.73 -0.96 -2.14
N LEU A 44 -4.15 -1.82 -3.06
CA LEU A 44 -4.32 -1.50 -4.46
C LEU A 44 -5.72 -0.93 -4.65
N VAL A 45 -5.77 0.34 -5.00
CA VAL A 45 -7.00 1.06 -5.32
C VAL A 45 -7.01 1.26 -6.84
N GLU A 46 -8.02 0.73 -7.52
CA GLU A 46 -8.20 1.08 -8.92
C GLU A 46 -8.61 2.55 -9.04
N PRO A 47 -8.04 3.32 -10.00
CA PRO A 47 -8.47 4.68 -10.23
C PRO A 47 -9.95 4.70 -10.63
N ASN A 48 -10.75 5.43 -9.85
CA ASN A 48 -12.18 5.58 -10.10
C ASN A 48 -12.40 6.28 -11.47
N ARG A 49 -12.95 5.56 -12.46
CA ARG A 49 -13.19 6.08 -13.82
C ARG A 49 -14.51 6.90 -13.96
N ARG A 50 -15.06 7.45 -12.88
CA ARG A 50 -16.28 8.29 -12.89
C ARG A 50 -16.10 9.42 -11.86
N ARG A 51 -16.24 10.72 -12.16
CA ARG A 51 -17.12 11.43 -13.10
C ARG A 51 -16.35 12.58 -13.79
N ASP A 52 -16.23 12.52 -15.12
CA ASP A 52 -16.00 13.70 -15.97
C ASP A 52 -17.26 14.02 -16.82
N ASP A 53 -18.41 13.43 -16.46
CA ASP A 53 -19.71 13.72 -17.07
C ASP A 53 -20.65 14.28 -15.99
N GLU A 54 -20.58 15.59 -15.74
CA GLU A 54 -21.66 16.45 -15.23
C GLU A 54 -21.35 17.93 -15.47
#